data_AF-A0A7Z9JQW8-F1
#
_entry.id   AF-A0A7Z9JQW8-F1
#
_cell.length_a   1.000
_cell.length_b   1.000
_cell.length_c   1.000
_cell.angle_alpha   90.00
_cell.angle_beta   90.00
_cell.angle_gamma   90.00
#
_symmetry.space_group_name_H-M   'P 1'
#
loop_
_entity.id
_entity.type
_entity.pdbx_description
1 polymer ?
#
loop_
_entity_poly.entity_id
_entity_poly.type
_entity_poly.pdbx_seq_one_letter_code
_entity_poly.pdbx_strand_id
1 'polypeptide(L)' 'ASPRSTRTDADGIHLTRGGVPTGLVSVPNRYMHSPNEVVSVDDLFSTAKLIAAFVLRLTSETDFTPR' A
#
# COMPACT_ATOMS: atom_id res chain seq x y z
N ALA A 1 5.76 -7.91 10.09
CA ALA A 1 4.95 -7.03 10.96
C ALA A 1 5.38 -5.58 10.68
N SER A 2 4.45 -4.68 10.40
CA SER A 2 4.76 -3.24 10.35
C SER A 2 4.91 -2.71 11.79
N PRO A 3 5.69 -1.63 12.01
CA PRO A 3 5.67 -0.92 13.28
C PRO A 3 4.29 -0.27 13.53
N ARG A 4 4.11 0.33 14.71
CA ARG A 4 2.85 0.99 15.16
C ARG A 4 2.21 1.94 14.14
N SER A 5 2.99 2.48 13.22
CA SER A 5 2.58 3.42 12.17
C SER A 5 3.41 3.19 10.91
N THR A 6 2.81 3.33 9.74
CA THR A 6 3.48 3.28 8.43
C THR A 6 4.16 4.60 8.05
N ARG A 7 3.75 5.71 8.68
CA ARG A 7 4.09 7.09 8.28
C ARG A 7 3.71 7.39 6.83
N THR A 8 2.53 6.90 6.45
CA THR A 8 1.86 7.20 5.18
C THR A 8 0.40 7.55 5.47
N ASP A 9 -0.34 7.94 4.44
CA ASP A 9 -1.78 8.20 4.55
C ASP A 9 -2.57 7.00 5.09
N ALA A 10 -2.05 5.78 4.95
CA ALA A 10 -2.67 4.57 5.49
C ALA A 10 -2.91 4.66 7.01
N ASP A 11 -2.07 5.37 7.75
CA ASP A 11 -2.23 5.55 9.20
C ASP A 11 -3.50 6.35 9.54
N GLY A 12 -3.83 7.36 8.73
CA GLY A 12 -5.05 8.16 8.88
C GLY A 12 -6.28 7.44 8.32
N ILE A 13 -6.13 6.80 7.16
CA ILE A 13 -7.23 6.08 6.49
C ILE A 13 -7.73 4.95 7.38
N HIS A 14 -6.82 4.12 7.93
CA HIS A 14 -7.21 2.97 8.74
C HIS A 14 -8.02 3.35 9.99
N LEU A 15 -7.77 4.52 10.57
CA LEU A 15 -8.46 5.02 11.77
C LEU A 15 -9.73 5.83 11.46
N THR A 16 -10.10 5.99 10.20
CA THR A 16 -11.26 6.82 9.83
C THR A 16 -12.58 6.15 10.20
N ARG A 17 -13.46 6.88 10.89
CA ARG A 17 -14.80 6.44 11.34
C ARG A 17 -14.74 5.15 12.19
N GLY A 18 -15.39 4.08 11.76
CA GLY A 18 -15.38 2.77 12.44
C GLY A 18 -14.16 1.91 12.09
N GLY A 19 -13.20 2.47 11.35
CA GLY A 19 -12.06 1.75 10.79
C GLY A 19 -12.28 1.41 9.32
N VAL A 20 -11.22 1.57 8.52
CA VAL A 20 -11.20 1.18 7.11
C VAL A 20 -10.19 0.04 6.94
N PRO A 21 -10.55 -1.09 6.32
CA PRO A 21 -9.57 -2.08 5.90
C PRO A 21 -8.57 -1.47 4.92
N THR A 22 -7.33 -1.32 5.38
CA THR A 22 -6.32 -0.55 4.65
C THR A 22 -5.08 -1.40 4.43
N GLY A 23 -4.63 -1.47 3.18
CA GLY A 23 -3.33 -2.02 2.79
C GLY A 23 -2.46 -0.91 2.20
N LEU A 24 -1.15 -1.01 2.42
CA LEU A 24 -0.15 -0.12 1.83
C LEU A 24 0.78 -0.94 0.92
N VAL A 25 0.97 -0.47 -0.31
CA VAL A 25 1.97 -0.99 -1.25
C VAL A 25 2.85 0.17 -1.69
N SER A 26 4.17 0.00 -1.64
CA SER A 26 5.13 1.06 -1.96
C SER A 26 6.23 0.51 -2.86
N VAL A 27 6.72 1.37 -3.76
CA VAL A 27 7.93 1.08 -4.55
C VAL A 27 9.16 1.39 -3.70
N PRO A 28 10.12 0.47 -3.55
CA PRO A 28 11.36 0.75 -2.83
C PRO A 28 12.13 1.92 -3.45
N ASN A 29 12.55 2.86 -2.62
CA ASN A 29 13.23 4.09 -3.04
C ASN A 29 14.52 4.31 -2.24
N ARG A 30 15.59 4.74 -2.92
CA ARG A 30 16.81 5.26 -2.29
C ARG A 30 16.85 6.78 -2.41
N TYR A 31 17.43 7.42 -1.39
CA TYR A 31 17.61 8.88 -1.34
C TYR A 31 16.29 9.66 -1.33
N MET A 32 15.27 9.13 -0.65
CA MET A 32 14.00 9.82 -0.42
C MET A 32 14.22 11.24 0.13
N HIS A 33 13.51 12.23 -0.41
CA HIS A 33 13.69 13.67 -0.12
C HIS A 33 14.99 14.29 -0.61
N SER A 34 15.68 13.66 -1.56
CA SER A 34 16.79 14.29 -2.29
C SER A 34 16.37 14.61 -3.73
N PRO A 35 17.08 15.52 -4.43
CA PRO A 35 16.84 15.75 -5.86
C PRO A 35 17.13 14.55 -6.76
N ASN A 36 17.78 13.51 -6.23
CA ASN A 36 18.31 12.36 -6.96
C ASN A 36 17.77 11.04 -6.39
N GLU A 37 16.45 10.94 -6.26
CA GLU A 37 15.76 9.71 -5.88
C GLU A 37 15.97 8.59 -6.90
N VAL A 38 16.08 7.35 -6.43
CA VAL A 38 16.36 6.18 -7.27
C VAL A 38 15.47 5.02 -6.89
N VAL A 39 14.79 4.47 -7.89
CA VAL A 39 13.97 3.25 -7.80
C VAL A 39 14.43 2.20 -8.81
N SER A 40 14.05 0.94 -8.58
CA SER A 40 14.14 -0.10 -9.62
C SER A 40 12.92 -0.01 -10.54
N VAL A 41 13.17 -0.02 -11.86
CA VAL A 41 12.10 -0.01 -12.88
C VAL A 41 11.27 -1.30 -12.79
N ASP A 42 11.90 -2.43 -12.50
CA ASP A 42 11.21 -3.71 -12.37
C ASP A 42 10.28 -3.74 -11.15
N ASP A 43 10.70 -3.13 -10.04
CA ASP A 43 9.88 -3.04 -8.83
C ASP A 43 8.68 -2.11 -9.04
N LEU A 44 8.87 -1.01 -9.79
CA LEU A 44 7.79 -0.10 -10.17
C LEU A 44 6.70 -0.83 -10.96
N PHE A 45 7.07 -1.56 -12.02
CA PHE A 45 6.11 -2.31 -12.83
C PHE A 45 5.49 -3.48 -12.06
N SER A 46 6.25 -4.17 -11.22
CA SER A 46 5.73 -5.27 -10.41
C SER A 46 4.73 -4.78 -9.36
N THR A 47 4.99 -3.62 -8.75
CA THR A 47 4.06 -2.96 -7.82
C THR A 47 2.76 -2.58 -8.50
N ALA A 48 2.82 -1.97 -9.69
CA ALA A 48 1.63 -1.62 -10.47
C ALA A 48 0.81 -2.88 -10.85
N LYS A 49 1.49 -3.94 -11.30
CA LYS A 49 0.84 -5.23 -11.61
C LYS A 49 0.17 -5.85 -10.39
N LEU A 50 0.81 -5.79 -9.22
CA LEU A 50 0.25 -6.30 -7.97
C LEU A 50 -1.04 -5.57 -7.59
N ILE A 51 -1.02 -4.24 -7.62
CA ILE A 51 -2.20 -3.41 -7.30
C ILE A 51 -3.33 -3.71 -8.29
N ALA A 52 -3.05 -3.74 -9.59
CA ALA A 52 -4.04 -4.07 -10.61
C ALA A 52 -4.62 -5.48 -10.40
N ALA A 53 -3.77 -6.47 -10.15
CA ALA A 53 -4.20 -7.84 -9.92
C ALA A 53 -4.98 -8.04 -8.60
N PHE A 54 -4.76 -7.18 -7.60
CA PHE A 54 -5.58 -7.15 -6.39
C PHE A 54 -6.97 -6.60 -6.70
N VAL A 55 -7.05 -5.43 -7.33
CA VAL A 55 -8.33 -4.77 -7.68
C VAL A 55 -9.19 -5.66 -8.57
N LEU A 56 -8.59 -6.33 -9.57
CA LEU A 56 -9.32 -7.25 -10.46
C LEU A 56 -9.87 -8.50 -9.76
N ARG A 57 -9.38 -8.84 -8.56
CA ARG A 57 -9.89 -9.97 -7.76
C ARG A 57 -10.95 -9.56 -6.74
N LEU A 58 -11.19 -8.26 -6.54
CA LEU A 58 -12.20 -7.78 -5.62
C LEU A 58 -13.60 -8.06 -6.18
N THR A 59 -14.49 -8.53 -5.30
CA THR A 59 -15.89 -8.79 -5.61
C THR A 59 -16.78 -8.17 -4.52
N SER A 60 -18.08 -8.12 -4.74
CA SER A 60 -19.05 -7.71 -3.70
C SER A 60 -19.00 -8.59 -2.46
N GLU A 61 -18.53 -9.84 -2.61
CA GLU A 61 -18.48 -10.85 -1.55
C GLU A 61 -17.17 -10.82 -0.75
N THR A 62 -16.25 -9.92 -1.07
CA THR A 62 -14.96 -9.82 -0.37
C THR A 62 -15.15 -9.26 1.04
N ASP A 63 -14.95 -10.10 2.05
CA ASP A 63 -14.98 -9.73 3.48
C ASP A 63 -13.57 -9.46 4.01
N PHE A 64 -13.40 -8.31 4.67
CA PHE A 64 -12.13 -7.87 5.27
C PHE A 64 -12.13 -7.95 6.80
N THR A 65 -13.14 -8.59 7.40
CA THR A 65 -13.19 -8.82 8.85
C THR A 65 -12.06 -9.77 9.28
N PRO A 66 -11.17 -9.36 10.22
CA PRO A 66 -10.14 -10.25 10.75
C PRO A 66 -10.73 -11.51 11.39
N ARG A 67 -10.09 -12.66 11.20
CA ARG A 67 -10.42 -13.94 11.85
C ARG A 67 -9.38 -14.32 12.89
#